data_AF-A0A3D5YDB4-F1
#
_entry.id   AF-A0A3D5YDB4-F1
#
_cell.length_a   1.000
_cell.length_b   1.000
_cell.length_c   1.000
_cell.angle_alpha   90.00
_cell.angle_beta   90.00
_cell.angle_gamma   90.00
#
_symmetry.space_group_name_H-M   'P 1'
#
loop_
_entity.id
_entity.type
_entity.pdbx_description
1 polymer ?
#
loop_
_entity_poly.entity_id
_entity_poly.type
_entity_poly.pdbx_seq_one_letter_code
_entity_poly.pdbx_strand_id
1 'polypeptide(L)'
;MKSAIIVTLIIILIGNINTAMSQNSTSKPKAKFSVNAYEQISSGMTRTEVRKRVGDPSTIRVDSLPKGPFFGPQEGIDNNALDSLRRYEEWQYEHKDTVYLIWFGDPAREKGAWRTIGKNSYPKGAVF
;
A
#
# COMPACT_ATOMS: atom_id res chain seq x y z
N MET A 1 -75.93 -23.23 31.39
CA MET A 1 -74.48 -23.45 31.27
C MET A 1 -74.00 -22.93 29.92
N LYS A 2 -73.33 -21.77 29.91
CA LYS A 2 -72.56 -21.25 28.78
C LYS A 2 -71.32 -20.61 29.39
N SER A 3 -70.19 -21.29 29.29
CA SER A 3 -68.91 -20.84 29.83
C SER A 3 -68.29 -19.80 28.88
N ALA A 4 -68.06 -18.60 29.39
CA ALA A 4 -67.28 -17.58 28.71
C ALA A 4 -65.80 -17.87 28.94
N ILE A 5 -65.05 -18.05 27.85
CA ILE A 5 -63.59 -18.21 27.88
C ILE A 5 -62.99 -16.81 27.78
N ILE A 6 -62.36 -16.35 28.86
CA ILE A 6 -61.58 -15.12 28.90
C ILE A 6 -60.18 -15.47 28.37
N VAL A 7 -59.81 -14.94 27.22
CA VAL A 7 -58.47 -15.07 26.65
C VAL A 7 -57.65 -13.86 27.10
N THR A 8 -56.70 -14.10 27.99
CA THR A 8 -55.74 -13.10 28.47
C THR A 8 -54.63 -12.91 27.44
N LEU A 9 -54.51 -11.69 26.89
CA LEU A 9 -53.47 -11.30 25.95
C LEU A 9 -52.21 -10.88 26.72
N ILE A 10 -51.13 -11.65 26.62
CA ILE A 10 -49.81 -11.31 27.17
C ILE A 10 -49.01 -10.61 26.07
N ILE A 11 -48.72 -9.32 26.26
CA ILE A 11 -47.83 -8.56 25.38
C ILE A 11 -46.39 -8.80 25.84
N ILE A 12 -45.63 -9.59 25.08
CA ILE A 12 -44.19 -9.78 25.30
C ILE A 12 -43.45 -8.65 24.59
N LEU A 13 -42.85 -7.76 25.38
CA LEU A 13 -42.00 -6.66 24.91
C LEU A 13 -40.61 -7.24 24.54
N ILE A 14 -40.38 -7.56 23.26
CA ILE A 14 -39.04 -7.96 22.79
C ILE A 14 -38.30 -6.71 22.35
N GLY A 15 -37.54 -6.13 23.29
CA GLY A 15 -36.53 -5.12 22.97
C GLY A 15 -35.36 -5.75 22.23
N ASN A 16 -35.37 -5.68 20.90
CA ASN A 16 -34.18 -5.98 20.10
C ASN A 16 -33.28 -4.74 20.04
N ILE A 17 -32.41 -4.62 21.04
CA ILE A 17 -31.23 -3.75 20.99
C ILE A 17 -30.24 -4.44 20.06
N ASN A 18 -30.32 -4.15 18.75
CA ASN A 18 -29.22 -4.48 17.84
C ASN A 18 -28.04 -3.59 18.21
N THR A 19 -27.20 -4.13 19.07
CA THR A 19 -25.88 -3.61 19.41
C THR A 19 -25.11 -3.46 18.11
N ALA A 20 -24.86 -2.21 17.72
CA ALA A 20 -23.91 -1.90 16.68
C ALA A 20 -22.57 -2.52 17.08
N MET A 21 -22.19 -3.62 16.43
CA MET A 21 -20.81 -4.08 16.46
C MET A 21 -19.97 -3.00 15.80
N SER A 22 -19.49 -2.07 16.61
CA SER A 22 -18.34 -1.26 16.30
C SER A 22 -17.20 -2.23 16.06
N GLN A 23 -16.93 -2.51 14.78
CA GLN A 23 -15.67 -3.08 14.36
C GLN A 23 -14.59 -2.06 14.69
N ASN A 24 -14.16 -2.06 15.96
CA ASN A 24 -12.86 -1.56 16.38
C ASN A 24 -11.83 -2.44 15.66
N SER A 25 -11.64 -2.15 14.38
CA SER A 25 -10.48 -2.50 13.62
C SER A 25 -9.34 -1.79 14.34
N THR A 26 -8.74 -2.48 15.31
CA THR A 26 -7.45 -2.13 15.87
C THR A 26 -6.47 -2.20 14.71
N SER A 27 -6.39 -1.09 13.96
CA SER A 27 -5.46 -0.92 12.86
C SER A 27 -4.09 -1.26 13.42
N LYS A 28 -3.51 -2.38 12.97
CA LYS A 28 -2.15 -2.75 13.34
C LYS A 28 -1.29 -1.50 13.15
N PRO A 29 -0.43 -1.14 14.11
CA PRO A 29 0.39 0.05 14.00
C PRO A 29 1.12 0.00 12.66
N LYS A 30 0.90 1.03 11.82
CA LYS A 30 1.55 1.16 10.53
C LYS A 30 3.06 1.09 10.77
N ALA A 31 3.75 0.20 10.05
CA ALA A 31 5.20 0.11 10.16
C ALA A 31 5.80 1.50 9.92
N LYS A 32 6.67 1.96 10.82
CA LYS A 32 7.43 3.19 10.61
C LYS A 32 8.61 2.87 9.70
N PHE A 33 8.90 3.77 8.76
CA PHE A 33 10.06 3.61 7.89
C PHE A 33 11.35 3.44 8.71
N SER A 34 12.17 2.47 8.31
CA SER A 34 13.53 2.28 8.84
C SER A 34 14.47 1.87 7.71
N VAL A 35 15.70 2.38 7.77
CA VAL A 35 16.74 2.09 6.77
C VAL A 35 17.03 0.59 6.73
N ASN A 36 17.14 -0.07 7.89
CA ASN A 36 17.37 -1.51 7.95
C ASN A 36 16.28 -2.31 7.24
N ALA A 37 14.99 -1.94 7.36
CA ALA A 37 13.92 -2.61 6.66
C ALA A 37 13.95 -2.35 5.15
N TYR A 38 14.34 -1.13 4.74
CA TYR A 38 14.54 -0.76 3.35
C TYR A 38 15.66 -1.56 2.68
N GLU A 39 16.77 -1.80 3.39
CA GLU A 39 17.87 -2.61 2.88
C GLU A 39 17.46 -4.05 2.56
N GLN A 40 16.42 -4.56 3.23
CA GLN A 40 15.87 -5.89 2.98
C GLN A 40 14.88 -5.96 1.80
N ILE A 41 14.56 -4.83 1.17
CA ILE A 41 13.72 -4.83 -0.04
C ILE A 41 14.53 -5.40 -1.20
N SER A 42 13.92 -6.36 -1.91
CA SER A 42 14.48 -7.05 -3.06
C SER A 42 13.53 -6.96 -4.25
N SER A 43 14.06 -7.11 -5.47
CA SER A 43 13.24 -7.21 -6.67
C SER A 43 12.23 -8.35 -6.57
N GLY A 44 11.07 -8.20 -7.20
CA GLY A 44 9.97 -9.16 -7.17
C GLY A 44 8.98 -9.00 -6.02
N MET A 45 9.28 -8.21 -4.98
CA MET A 45 8.35 -7.98 -3.87
C MET A 45 7.09 -7.22 -4.31
N THR A 46 5.94 -7.61 -3.74
CA THR A 46 4.65 -6.94 -3.92
C THR A 46 4.59 -5.61 -3.15
N ARG A 47 3.73 -4.69 -3.57
CA ARG A 47 3.43 -3.46 -2.80
C ARG A 47 2.98 -3.75 -1.37
N THR A 48 2.21 -4.81 -1.17
CA THR A 48 1.73 -5.21 0.17
C THR A 48 2.89 -5.67 1.06
N GLU A 49 3.82 -6.46 0.52
CA GLU A 49 5.02 -6.88 1.24
C GLU A 49 5.92 -5.70 1.58
N VAL A 50 6.16 -4.81 0.62
CA VAL A 50 6.94 -3.58 0.83
C VAL A 50 6.28 -2.73 1.93
N ARG A 51 4.99 -2.42 1.80
CA ARG A 51 4.26 -1.62 2.81
C ARG A 51 4.27 -2.26 4.20
N LYS A 52 4.13 -3.59 4.28
CA LYS A 52 4.21 -4.32 5.56
C LYS A 52 5.59 -4.19 6.21
N ARG A 53 6.65 -4.09 5.40
CA ARG A 53 8.04 -4.08 5.86
C ARG A 53 8.57 -2.68 6.16
N VAL A 54 8.32 -1.70 5.30
CA VAL A 54 8.87 -0.33 5.42
C VAL A 54 7.82 0.74 5.70
N GLY A 55 6.53 0.39 5.75
CA GLY A 55 5.46 1.34 6.00
C GLY A 55 4.94 2.03 4.75
N ASP A 56 4.11 3.05 4.99
CA ASP A 56 3.56 3.88 3.93
C ASP A 56 4.62 4.87 3.41
N PRO A 57 4.75 5.03 2.08
CA PRO A 57 5.61 6.04 1.49
C PRO A 57 5.09 7.46 1.74
N SER A 58 5.99 8.44 1.74
CA SER A 58 5.63 9.86 1.77
C SER A 58 5.06 10.35 0.44
N THR A 59 5.48 9.75 -0.67
CA THR A 59 4.98 10.08 -2.01
C THR A 59 4.88 8.82 -2.87
N ILE A 60 3.82 8.76 -3.68
CA ILE A 60 3.64 7.74 -4.72
C ILE A 60 3.40 8.48 -6.03
N ARG A 61 4.19 8.17 -7.06
CA ARG A 61 3.96 8.68 -8.42
C ARG A 61 4.06 7.57 -9.46
N VAL A 62 3.36 7.76 -10.57
CA VAL A 62 3.54 6.93 -11.77
C VAL A 62 4.18 7.80 -12.82
N ASP A 63 5.24 7.29 -13.44
CA ASP A 63 6.02 8.03 -14.43
C ASP A 63 6.50 7.07 -15.54
N SER A 64 7.17 7.61 -16.54
CA SER A 64 7.76 6.85 -17.65
C SER A 64 9.22 7.23 -17.84
N LEU A 65 10.11 6.25 -18.01
CA LEU A 65 11.49 6.57 -18.32
C LEU A 65 11.61 7.19 -19.71
N PRO A 66 12.40 8.27 -19.88
CA PRO A 66 12.65 8.85 -21.18
C PRO A 66 13.30 7.83 -22.12
N LYS A 67 13.14 8.05 -23.43
CA LYS A 67 13.88 7.30 -24.44
C LYS A 67 15.26 7.93 -24.61
N GLY A 68 16.31 7.09 -24.59
CA GLY A 68 17.70 7.55 -24.72
C GLY A 68 18.40 7.79 -23.37
N PRO A 69 19.58 8.42 -23.39
CA PRO A 69 20.33 8.73 -22.18
C PRO A 69 19.56 9.69 -21.27
N PHE A 70 19.62 9.45 -19.97
CA PHE A 70 19.14 10.38 -18.94
C PHE A 70 20.04 10.25 -17.72
N PHE A 71 20.06 11.29 -16.89
CA PHE A 71 20.78 11.31 -15.63
C PHE A 71 19.77 11.41 -14.49
N GLY A 72 19.96 10.61 -13.45
CA GLY A 72 19.12 10.69 -12.25
C GLY A 72 19.01 9.38 -11.48
N PRO A 73 18.29 9.41 -10.34
CA PRO A 73 18.19 8.26 -9.45
C PRO A 73 17.69 6.99 -10.13
N GLN A 74 16.87 7.14 -11.18
CA GLN A 74 16.22 6.06 -11.91
C GLN A 74 17.14 5.31 -12.89
N GLU A 75 18.41 5.71 -13.05
CA GLU A 75 19.39 4.98 -13.88
C GLU A 75 19.56 3.52 -13.44
N GLY A 76 19.26 3.20 -12.17
CA GLY A 76 19.29 1.84 -11.64
C GLY A 76 18.09 0.95 -12.04
N ILE A 77 17.12 1.45 -12.80
CA ILE A 77 15.98 0.66 -13.26
C ILE A 77 16.37 -0.15 -14.50
N ASP A 78 16.19 -1.47 -14.45
CA ASP A 78 16.33 -2.33 -15.63
C ASP A 78 15.21 -2.03 -16.65
N ASN A 79 15.60 -1.61 -17.85
CA ASN A 79 14.68 -1.33 -18.95
C ASN A 79 13.79 -2.54 -19.32
N ASN A 80 14.27 -3.77 -19.12
CA ASN A 80 13.51 -4.98 -19.42
C ASN A 80 12.37 -5.24 -18.41
N ALA A 81 12.36 -4.54 -17.28
CA ALA A 81 11.33 -4.64 -16.27
C ALA A 81 10.14 -3.69 -16.50
N LEU A 82 10.16 -2.93 -17.60
CA LEU A 82 9.16 -1.94 -17.95
C LEU A 82 8.31 -2.37 -19.15
N ASP A 83 7.08 -1.89 -19.21
CA ASP A 83 6.23 -2.07 -20.38
C ASP A 83 6.73 -1.29 -21.60
N SER A 84 6.03 -1.44 -22.73
CA SER A 84 6.36 -0.74 -23.98
C SER A 84 6.29 0.79 -23.87
N LEU A 85 5.58 1.30 -22.87
CA LEU A 85 5.49 2.73 -22.55
C LEU A 85 6.55 3.15 -21.52
N ARG A 86 7.42 2.23 -21.10
CA ARG A 86 8.50 2.44 -20.11
C ARG A 86 7.97 2.94 -18.76
N ARG A 87 6.74 2.55 -18.38
CA ARG A 87 6.07 3.04 -17.16
C ARG A 87 6.53 2.32 -15.91
N TYR A 88 6.60 3.07 -14.82
CA TYR A 88 6.87 2.57 -13.49
C TYR A 88 6.10 3.38 -12.43
N GLU A 89 5.92 2.79 -11.26
CA GLU A 89 5.46 3.47 -10.06
C GLU A 89 6.63 3.65 -9.11
N GLU A 90 6.82 4.85 -8.58
CA GLU A 90 7.85 5.17 -7.62
C GLU A 90 7.22 5.46 -6.26
N TRP A 91 7.74 4.78 -5.24
CA TRP A 91 7.46 5.05 -3.84
C TRP A 91 8.66 5.74 -3.22
N GLN A 92 8.42 6.92 -2.66
CA GLN A 92 9.42 7.71 -1.97
C GLN A 92 9.24 7.61 -0.46
N TYR A 93 10.35 7.50 0.25
CA TYR A 93 10.44 7.60 1.70
C TYR A 93 11.50 8.62 2.06
N GLU A 94 11.35 9.22 3.23
CA GLU A 94 12.33 10.15 3.76
C GLU A 94 12.78 9.73 5.16
N HIS A 95 14.08 9.78 5.38
CA HIS A 95 14.65 9.57 6.70
C HIS A 95 15.87 10.46 6.87
N LYS A 96 15.80 11.37 7.84
CA LYS A 96 16.82 12.41 8.06
C LYS A 96 17.05 13.18 6.75
N ASP A 97 18.30 13.21 6.29
CA ASP A 97 18.77 13.94 5.11
C ASP A 97 18.84 13.07 3.84
N THR A 98 18.13 11.94 3.82
CA THR A 98 18.15 11.00 2.69
C THR A 98 16.74 10.70 2.18
N VAL A 99 16.62 10.67 0.86
CA VAL A 99 15.45 10.19 0.12
C VAL A 99 15.71 8.76 -0.32
N TYR A 100 14.73 7.88 -0.11
CA TYR A 100 14.79 6.48 -0.48
C TYR A 100 13.68 6.17 -1.47
N LEU A 101 14.03 5.55 -2.59
CA LEU A 101 13.14 5.19 -3.67
C LEU A 101 12.99 3.68 -3.78
N ILE A 102 11.78 3.24 -4.08
CA ILE A 102 11.46 1.87 -4.51
C ILE A 102 10.61 2.00 -5.77
N TRP A 103 10.98 1.28 -6.83
CA TRP A 103 10.23 1.30 -8.08
C TRP A 103 9.48 0.00 -8.30
N PHE A 104 8.30 0.10 -8.90
CA PHE A 104 7.46 -1.02 -9.30
C PHE A 104 7.16 -0.96 -10.79
N GLY A 105 7.28 -2.09 -11.46
CA GLY A 105 6.95 -2.25 -12.88
C GLY A 105 6.79 -3.73 -13.21
N ASP A 106 6.25 -3.99 -14.39
CA ASP A 106 6.25 -5.31 -15.02
C ASP A 106 5.89 -5.13 -16.52
N PRO A 107 6.61 -5.75 -17.45
CA PRO A 107 6.35 -5.61 -18.88
C PRO A 107 5.03 -6.27 -19.34
N ALA A 108 4.55 -7.27 -18.61
CA ALA A 108 3.44 -8.14 -19.02
C ALA A 108 2.21 -8.04 -18.11
N ARG A 109 2.35 -7.47 -16.91
CA ARG A 109 1.26 -7.40 -15.92
C ARG A 109 0.60 -6.03 -15.87
N GLU A 110 -0.68 -6.05 -15.51
CA GLU A 110 -1.40 -4.85 -15.14
C GLU A 110 -0.81 -4.18 -13.89
N LYS A 111 -1.06 -2.87 -13.75
CA LYS A 111 -0.47 -2.03 -12.70
C LYS A 111 -0.62 -2.63 -11.29
N GLY A 112 -1.79 -3.18 -10.96
CA GLY A 112 -2.07 -3.76 -9.63
C GLY A 112 -1.15 -4.94 -9.28
N ALA A 113 -0.65 -5.65 -10.29
CA ALA A 113 0.22 -6.80 -10.13
C ALA A 113 1.72 -6.50 -10.27
N TRP A 114 2.09 -5.24 -10.57
CA TRP A 114 3.50 -4.82 -10.63
C TRP A 114 4.26 -5.17 -9.34
N ARG A 115 5.53 -5.51 -9.52
CA ARG A 115 6.45 -5.92 -8.47
C ARG A 115 7.62 -4.96 -8.41
N THR A 116 8.37 -5.03 -7.32
CA THR A 116 9.56 -4.20 -7.14
C THR A 116 10.57 -4.53 -8.24
N ILE A 117 11.06 -3.52 -8.95
CA ILE A 117 12.03 -3.67 -10.05
C ILE A 117 13.39 -3.08 -9.69
N GLY A 118 13.47 -2.30 -8.62
CA GLY A 118 14.71 -1.74 -8.11
C GLY A 118 14.47 -0.79 -6.95
N LYS A 119 15.56 -0.29 -6.39
CA LYS A 119 15.56 0.70 -5.31
C LYS A 119 16.85 1.52 -5.39
N ASN A 120 16.82 2.76 -4.92
CA ASN A 120 17.99 3.62 -4.79
C ASN A 120 17.77 4.68 -3.70
N SER A 121 18.82 5.34 -3.25
CA SER A 121 18.73 6.44 -2.30
C SER A 121 19.69 7.57 -2.65
N TYR A 122 19.36 8.79 -2.25
CA TYR A 122 20.19 9.97 -2.48
C TYR A 122 19.99 11.02 -1.39
N PRO A 123 20.98 11.88 -1.13
CA PRO A 123 20.85 12.95 -0.15
C PRO A 123 19.81 13.99 -0.59
N LYS A 124 19.06 14.55 0.36
CA LYS A 124 18.13 15.65 0.09
C LYS A 124 18.89 16.84 -0.50
N GLY A 125 18.30 17.47 -1.51
CA GLY A 125 18.91 18.59 -2.22
C GLY A 125 19.92 18.17 -3.30
N ALA A 126 20.11 16.87 -3.57
CA ALA A 126 20.85 16.43 -4.75
C ALA A 126 20.20 16.99 -6.02
N VAL A 127 21.05 17.42 -6.96
CA VAL A 127 20.66 17.95 -8.27
C VAL A 127 21.11 16.95 -9.33
N PHE A 128 20.18 16.59 -10.23
CA PHE A 128 20.38 15.64 -11.32
C PHE A 128 19.96 16.30 -12.64
#